data_AF-A0A2U2DHM1-F1
#
_entry.id   AF-A0A2U2DHM1-F1
#
_cell.length_a   1.000
_cell.length_b   1.000
_cell.length_c   1.000
_cell.angle_alpha   90.00
_cell.angle_beta   90.00
_cell.angle_gamma   90.00
#
_symmetry.space_group_name_H-M   'P 1'
#
loop_
_entity.id
_entity.type
_entity.pdbx_description
1 polymer ?
#
loop_
_entity_poly.entity_id
_entity_poly.type
_entity_poly.pdbx_seq_one_letter_code
_entity_poly.pdbx_strand_id
1 'polypeptide(L)'
;MEDKPTLPAPVLMHRAEVINIKVAVHRSGRSERTIRDWCRIYGIGRQSAQNAPLEISAPALEMVLHGEYDILELLRRGQRDHASVRRYFDHLGLPK
;
A
#
# COMPACT_ATOMS: atom_id res chain seq x y z
N MET A 1 -29.06 -8.99 9.58
CA MET A 1 -27.92 -9.34 8.71
C MET A 1 -26.95 -8.19 8.83
N GLU A 2 -25.97 -8.28 9.73
CA GLU A 2 -24.95 -7.24 9.87
C GLU A 2 -24.08 -7.24 8.62
N ASP A 3 -24.03 -6.10 7.93
CA ASP A 3 -23.16 -5.88 6.78
C ASP A 3 -21.70 -5.92 7.28
N LYS A 4 -21.00 -7.03 6.99
CA LYS A 4 -19.61 -7.18 7.37
C LYS A 4 -18.82 -6.15 6.56
N PRO A 5 -18.04 -5.24 7.17
CA PRO A 5 -17.28 -4.26 6.42
C PRO A 5 -16.35 -5.00 5.46
N THR A 6 -16.58 -4.80 4.16
CA THR A 6 -15.80 -5.43 3.11
C THR A 6 -14.43 -4.77 3.09
N LEU A 7 -13.37 -5.56 3.34
CA LEU A 7 -12.01 -5.05 3.22
C LEU A 7 -11.75 -4.57 1.79
N PRO A 8 -11.00 -3.47 1.59
CA PRO A 8 -10.75 -2.94 0.26
C PRO A 8 -9.93 -3.93 -0.58
N ALA A 9 -10.23 -3.98 -1.88
CA ALA A 9 -9.41 -4.71 -2.84
C ALA A 9 -7.97 -4.17 -2.82
N PRO A 10 -6.92 -5.01 -2.80
CA PRO A 10 -5.55 -4.52 -2.78
C PRO A 10 -5.21 -3.60 -3.95
N VAL A 11 -4.36 -2.60 -3.74
CA VAL A 11 -3.81 -1.79 -4.85
C VAL A 11 -3.06 -2.69 -5.84
N LEU A 12 -3.18 -2.39 -7.14
CA LEU A 12 -2.40 -3.08 -8.17
C LEU A 12 -0.96 -2.58 -8.15
N MET A 13 -0.01 -3.52 -8.07
CA MET A 13 1.40 -3.22 -7.83
C MET A 13 2.28 -3.54 -9.04
N HIS A 14 3.15 -2.60 -9.41
CA HIS A 14 4.29 -2.84 -10.29
C HIS A 14 5.49 -3.36 -9.50
N ARG A 15 6.33 -4.19 -10.11
CA ARG A 15 7.49 -4.78 -9.40
C ARG A 15 8.45 -3.74 -8.82
N ALA A 16 8.61 -2.59 -9.48
CA ALA A 16 9.55 -1.56 -9.06
C ALA A 16 9.19 -0.89 -7.73
N GLU A 17 7.90 -0.87 -7.37
CA GLU A 17 7.40 -0.23 -6.15
C GLU A 17 7.15 -1.21 -4.99
N VAL A 18 7.34 -2.51 -5.22
CA VAL A 18 7.09 -3.54 -4.22
C VAL A 18 8.26 -3.60 -3.25
N ILE A 19 7.95 -3.50 -1.95
CA ILE A 19 8.88 -3.72 -0.86
C ILE A 19 8.42 -4.88 0.02
N ASN A 20 9.37 -5.50 0.73
CA ASN A 20 9.06 -6.52 1.73
C ASN A 20 8.77 -5.90 3.11
N ILE A 21 8.30 -6.73 4.03
CA ILE A 21 7.95 -6.32 5.40
C ILE A 21 9.11 -5.68 6.18
N LYS A 22 10.35 -6.16 6.00
CA LYS A 22 11.53 -5.61 6.70
C LYS A 22 11.81 -4.18 6.24
N VAL A 23 11.73 -3.93 4.94
CA VAL A 23 11.90 -2.59 4.36
C VAL A 23 10.76 -1.67 4.80
N ALA A 24 9.52 -2.16 4.81
CA ALA A 24 8.37 -1.38 5.28
C ALA A 24 8.51 -0.97 6.75
N VAL A 25 8.94 -1.87 7.63
CA VAL A 25 9.24 -1.57 9.04
C VAL A 25 10.34 -0.52 9.15
N HIS A 26 11.46 -0.70 8.43
CA HIS A 26 12.57 0.24 8.46
C HIS A 26 12.17 1.65 8.00
N ARG A 27 11.41 1.75 6.90
CA ARG A 27 10.96 3.04 6.34
C ARG A 27 9.93 3.74 7.23
N SER A 28 8.98 2.99 7.75
CA SER A 28 7.84 3.55 8.49
C SER A 28 8.11 3.80 9.97
N GLY A 29 9.14 3.16 10.54
CA GLY A 29 9.35 3.09 12.00
C GLY A 29 8.24 2.35 12.75
N ARG A 30 7.31 1.69 12.06
CA ARG A 30 6.17 0.96 12.67
C ARG A 30 6.52 -0.51 12.88
N SER A 31 5.85 -1.13 13.85
CA SER A 31 6.00 -2.55 14.11
C SER A 31 5.53 -3.40 12.92
N GLU A 32 6.12 -4.59 12.77
CA GLU A 32 5.67 -5.55 11.76
C GLU A 32 4.17 -5.86 11.87
N ARG A 33 3.66 -5.98 13.11
CA ARG A 33 2.23 -6.17 13.37
C ARG A 33 1.39 -5.04 12.76
N THR A 34 1.77 -3.80 13.00
CA THR A 34 1.08 -2.62 12.46
C THR A 34 1.05 -2.64 10.94
N ILE A 35 2.17 -2.95 10.28
CA ILE A 35 2.24 -3.01 8.82
C ILE A 35 1.34 -4.12 8.26
N ARG A 36 1.30 -5.30 8.90
CA ARG A 36 0.39 -6.39 8.50
C ARG A 36 -1.08 -5.99 8.65
N ASP A 37 -1.41 -5.32 9.76
CA ASP A 37 -2.76 -4.80 9.98
C ASP A 37 -3.14 -3.77 8.91
N TRP A 38 -2.25 -2.86 8.56
CA TRP A 38 -2.47 -1.88 7.48
C TRP A 38 -2.61 -2.53 6.10
N CYS A 39 -1.84 -3.57 5.80
CA CYS A 39 -2.01 -4.33 4.55
C CYS A 39 -3.43 -4.89 4.43
N ARG A 40 -3.99 -5.39 5.54
CA ARG A 40 -5.36 -5.92 5.59
C ARG A 40 -6.43 -4.83 5.56
N ILE A 41 -6.29 -3.79 6.37
CA ILE A 41 -7.31 -2.75 6.57
C ILE A 41 -7.37 -1.82 5.35
N TYR A 42 -6.21 -1.44 4.80
CA TYR A 42 -6.12 -0.46 3.73
C TYR A 42 -5.80 -1.09 2.36
N GLY A 43 -5.63 -2.41 2.27
CA GLY A 43 -5.36 -3.08 1.00
C GLY A 43 -4.08 -2.57 0.33
N ILE A 44 -3.02 -2.31 1.10
CA ILE A 44 -1.72 -1.81 0.60
C ILE A 44 -0.68 -2.93 0.39
N GLY A 45 -1.05 -4.16 0.73
CA GLY A 45 -0.20 -5.35 0.62
C GLY A 45 -0.93 -6.50 -0.05
N ARG A 46 -0.17 -7.45 -0.61
CA ARG A 46 -0.69 -8.72 -1.12
C ARG A 46 0.18 -9.90 -0.70
N GLN A 47 -0.45 -11.04 -0.53
CA GLN A 47 0.21 -12.31 -0.27
C GLN A 47 -0.45 -13.36 -1.16
N SER A 48 0.32 -13.97 -2.06
CA SER A 48 -0.21 -14.84 -3.11
C SER A 48 -0.70 -16.20 -2.59
N ALA A 49 -0.12 -16.68 -1.50
CA ALA A 49 -0.48 -17.93 -0.86
C ALA A 49 -0.15 -17.87 0.64
N GLN A 50 -0.68 -18.83 1.40
CA GLN A 50 -0.27 -19.01 2.79
C GLN A 50 1.25 -19.19 2.87
N ASN A 51 1.91 -18.46 3.78
CA ASN A 51 3.37 -18.42 3.96
C ASN A 51 4.19 -17.80 2.82
N ALA A 52 3.56 -17.32 1.73
CA ALA A 52 4.28 -16.54 0.73
C ALA A 52 4.81 -15.22 1.32
N PRO A 53 5.89 -14.63 0.79
CA PRO A 53 6.33 -13.30 1.22
C PRO A 53 5.21 -12.27 1.08
N LEU A 54 5.09 -11.39 2.08
CA LEU A 54 4.18 -10.24 2.01
C LEU A 54 4.83 -9.15 1.13
N GLU A 55 4.16 -8.83 0.03
CA GLU A 55 4.52 -7.75 -0.88
C GLU A 55 3.71 -6.51 -0.53
N ILE A 56 4.37 -5.35 -0.43
CA ILE A 56 3.76 -4.09 0.02
C ILE A 56 4.05 -3.01 -1.02
N SER A 57 3.04 -2.23 -1.41
CA SER A 57 3.25 -1.06 -2.25
C SER A 57 3.90 0.05 -1.42
N ALA A 58 5.12 0.45 -1.80
CA ALA A 58 5.82 1.57 -1.18
C ALA A 58 5.04 2.90 -1.24
N PRO A 59 4.50 3.35 -2.38
CA PRO A 59 3.73 4.61 -2.42
C PRO A 59 2.45 4.52 -1.60
N ALA A 60 1.76 3.36 -1.60
CA ALA A 60 0.57 3.19 -0.78
C ALA A 60 0.89 3.22 0.74
N LEU A 61 2.05 2.70 1.14
CA LEU A 61 2.52 2.80 2.53
C LEU A 61 2.76 4.27 2.92
N GLU A 62 3.42 5.06 2.07
CA GLU A 62 3.63 6.49 2.32
C GLU A 62 2.29 7.25 2.42
N MET A 63 1.33 6.96 1.55
CA MET A 63 -0.01 7.56 1.64
C MET A 63 -0.68 7.26 2.99
N VAL A 64 -0.59 6.01 3.47
CA VAL A 64 -1.12 5.64 4.79
C VAL A 64 -0.37 6.34 5.93
N LEU A 65 0.95 6.50 5.83
CA LEU A 65 1.75 7.21 6.83
C LEU A 65 1.38 8.70 6.93
N HIS A 66 0.99 9.31 5.80
CA HIS A 66 0.54 10.68 5.74
C HIS A 66 -0.96 10.87 6.01
N GLY A 67 -1.74 9.80 6.17
CA GLY A 67 -3.18 9.86 6.38
C GLY A 67 -3.99 10.21 5.12
N GLU A 68 -3.40 10.06 3.94
CA GLU A 68 -3.96 10.48 2.65
C GLU A 68 -4.77 9.35 1.99
N TYR A 69 -5.87 8.97 2.64
CA TYR A 69 -6.69 7.83 2.20
C TYR A 69 -7.44 8.07 0.89
N ASP A 70 -7.80 9.33 0.60
CA ASP A 70 -8.44 9.69 -0.68
C ASP A 70 -7.47 9.47 -1.85
N ILE A 71 -6.19 9.81 -1.67
CA ILE A 71 -5.14 9.59 -2.67
C ILE A 71 -4.89 8.08 -2.85
N LEU A 72 -4.89 7.33 -1.75
CA LEU A 72 -4.77 5.87 -1.80
C LEU A 72 -5.91 5.25 -2.63
N GLU A 73 -7.12 5.78 -2.54
CA GLU A 73 -8.26 5.30 -3.32
C GLU A 73 -8.12 5.63 -4.82
N LEU A 74 -7.55 6.78 -5.18
CA LEU A 74 -7.18 7.08 -6.57
C LEU A 74 -6.17 6.06 -7.11
N LEU A 75 -5.14 5.74 -6.34
CA LEU A 75 -4.16 4.71 -6.69
C LEU A 75 -4.82 3.35 -6.87
N ARG A 76 -5.74 2.98 -5.96
CA ARG A 76 -6.49 1.71 -6.03
C ARG A 76 -7.32 1.60 -7.31
N ARG A 77 -7.91 2.70 -7.76
CA ARG A 77 -8.67 2.79 -9.01
C ARG A 77 -7.80 2.84 -10.27
N GLY A 78 -6.47 2.76 -10.12
CA GLY A 78 -5.53 2.79 -11.23
C GLY A 78 -5.22 4.19 -11.76
N GLN A 79 -5.62 5.27 -11.06
CA GLN A 79 -5.38 6.65 -11.49
C GLN A 79 -3.95 7.11 -11.18
N ARG A 80 -2.96 6.36 -11.67
CA ARG A 80 -1.52 6.57 -11.39
C ARG A 80 -0.99 7.90 -11.94
N ASP A 81 -1.63 8.42 -12.99
CA ASP A 81 -1.30 9.71 -13.60
C ASP A 81 -1.90 10.92 -12.86
N HIS A 82 -2.75 10.71 -11.87
CA HIS A 82 -3.31 11.80 -11.06
C HIS A 82 -2.19 12.52 -10.30
N ALA A 83 -2.19 13.86 -10.31
CA ALA A 83 -1.09 14.67 -9.76
C ALA A 83 -0.75 14.30 -8.29
N SER A 84 -1.76 14.10 -7.45
CA SER A 84 -1.58 13.71 -6.05
C SER A 84 -0.96 12.32 -5.89
N VAL A 85 -1.29 11.36 -6.78
CA VAL A 85 -0.68 10.03 -6.77
C VAL A 85 0.76 10.10 -7.24
N ARG A 86 0.99 10.80 -8.37
CA ARG A 86 2.32 11.00 -8.97
C ARG A 86 3.33 11.58 -7.99
N ARG A 87 2.91 12.52 -7.13
CA ARG A 87 3.75 13.10 -6.09
C ARG A 87 4.46 12.03 -5.24
N TYR A 88 3.79 10.92 -4.92
CA TYR A 88 4.39 9.82 -4.14
C TYR A 88 5.37 8.97 -4.95
N PHE A 89 5.06 8.70 -6.22
CA PHE A 89 5.98 8.01 -7.12
C PHE A 89 7.26 8.83 -7.35
N ASP A 90 7.10 10.13 -7.61
CA ASP A 90 8.20 11.06 -7.81
C ASP A 90 9.04 11.20 -6.54
N HIS A 91 8.42 11.33 -5.36
CA HIS A 91 9.12 11.37 -4.07
C HIS A 91 9.96 10.12 -3.80
N LEU A 92 9.46 8.95 -4.19
CA LEU A 92 10.12 7.67 -3.99
C LEU A 92 11.11 7.30 -5.12
N GLY A 93 11.21 8.11 -6.18
CA GLY A 93 12.03 7.84 -7.35
C GLY A 93 11.59 6.61 -8.14
N LEU A 94 10.28 6.32 -8.17
CA LEU A 94 9.69 5.14 -8.79
C LEU A 94 9.17 5.42 -10.21
N PRO A 95 9.24 4.45 -11.13
CA PRO A 95 8.54 4.53 -12.40
C PRO A 95 7.02 4.45 -12.17
N LYS A 96 6.25 5.07 -13.07
CA LYS A 96 4.78 5.21 -12.99
C LYS A 96 4.08 3.91 -13.37
#